data_AF-A0A8J7ZFH4-F1
#
_entry.id   AF-A0A8J7ZFH4-F1
#
_cell.length_a   1.000
_cell.length_b   1.000
_cell.length_c   1.000
_cell.angle_alpha   90.00
_cell.angle_beta   90.00
_cell.angle_gamma   90.00
#
_symmetry.space_group_name_H-M   'P 1'
#
loop_
_entity.id
_entity.type
_entity.pdbx_description
1 polymer ?
#
loop_
_entity_poly.entity_id
_entity_poly.type
_entity_poly.pdbx_seq_one_letter_code
_entity_poly.pdbx_strand_id
1 'polypeptide(L)'
;MALSDFLVSLVTFIAIYGLFGLGLNLKFGFTGLIDFGHVAYFMVGGYVTAVVTMPAQVTGYDGLGGYALPALLGGVPGGAIAGWLLGVAVGMLAAAFVSLLVGVPTLRLREDYLAITALGIATILNEVVLSEVWLFNGPFGIRSIHEPAAGLFPLGLGSFTTNLVVFGGLSVLVFGYAAYRLAAYVRRSSGRQRALAVAVAVAFSLWYFVQPLLGATNAVVALQTNVTFLFDPNAGPNGGLDYDRFFMLLSLSFLAAGYWWCQRTINSPYGRVLRAVRDDEDVPRALGKETFRYKIQALLFGSALAGAAGALYTIHIGFISPDQFGAMITFFAFASVIIGGTANNAGVVLGTAVFWAINSGTQFLNDYFPSEYAVQLAAARLILIGVILIVILYYRPEGVLGEQDYDVSLPKSDAPAPNPDEALGGESDD
;
A
#
# COMPACT_ATOMS: atom_id res chain seq x y z
N MET A 1 -16.83 -13.81 -12.80
CA MET A 1 -15.69 -12.89 -13.00
C MET A 1 -14.53 -13.70 -13.54
N ALA A 2 -13.79 -13.20 -14.54
CA ALA A 2 -12.60 -13.93 -15.00
C ALA A 2 -11.51 -13.85 -13.91
N LEU A 3 -10.69 -14.89 -13.76
CA LEU A 3 -9.59 -14.88 -12.79
C LEU A 3 -8.57 -13.77 -13.08
N SER A 4 -8.42 -13.38 -14.35
CA SER A 4 -7.62 -12.21 -14.76
C SER A 4 -8.09 -10.92 -14.08
N ASP A 5 -9.40 -10.67 -14.03
CA ASP A 5 -9.97 -9.43 -13.48
C ASP A 5 -9.80 -9.40 -11.96
N PHE A 6 -9.91 -10.58 -11.33
CA PHE A 6 -9.56 -10.74 -9.93
C PHE A 6 -8.09 -10.41 -9.67
N LEU A 7 -7.14 -10.88 -10.49
CA LEU A 7 -5.74 -10.51 -10.33
C LEU A 7 -5.51 -9.01 -10.50
N VAL A 8 -6.19 -8.37 -11.45
CA VAL A 8 -6.10 -6.92 -11.66
C VAL A 8 -6.58 -6.16 -10.41
N SER A 9 -7.72 -6.54 -9.84
CA SER A 9 -8.22 -5.95 -8.58
C SER A 9 -7.30 -6.26 -7.40
N LEU A 10 -6.81 -7.51 -7.26
CA LEU A 10 -5.89 -7.90 -6.19
C LEU A 10 -4.60 -7.06 -6.24
N VAL A 11 -3.97 -6.94 -7.40
CA VAL A 11 -2.73 -6.16 -7.56
C VAL A 11 -2.99 -4.67 -7.30
N THR A 12 -4.16 -4.16 -7.68
CA THR A 12 -4.58 -2.78 -7.37
C THR A 12 -4.71 -2.56 -5.87
N PHE A 13 -5.38 -3.47 -5.14
CA PHE A 13 -5.46 -3.41 -3.69
C PHE A 13 -4.08 -3.50 -3.03
N ILE A 14 -3.21 -4.40 -3.49
CA ILE A 14 -1.83 -4.50 -3.00
C ILE A 14 -1.07 -3.19 -3.21
N ALA A 15 -1.24 -2.53 -4.35
CA ALA A 15 -0.60 -1.26 -4.63
C ALA A 15 -1.08 -0.13 -3.70
N ILE A 16 -2.40 -0.01 -3.53
CA ILE A 16 -3.04 1.01 -2.68
C ILE A 16 -2.69 0.80 -1.21
N TYR A 17 -2.93 -0.40 -0.67
CA TYR A 17 -2.63 -0.70 0.72
C TYR A 17 -1.12 -0.82 0.98
N GLY A 18 -0.32 -1.08 -0.06
CA GLY A 18 1.14 -1.06 0.04
C GLY A 18 1.64 0.36 0.24
N LEU A 19 1.07 1.32 -0.48
CA LEU A 19 1.37 2.74 -0.32
C LEU A 19 0.93 3.26 1.05
N PHE A 20 -0.25 2.85 1.51
CA PHE A 20 -0.74 3.11 2.87
C PHE A 20 0.20 2.49 3.92
N GLY A 21 0.60 1.24 3.74
CA GLY A 21 1.54 0.53 4.61
C GLY A 21 2.93 1.18 4.64
N LEU A 22 3.42 1.73 3.53
CA LEU A 22 4.69 2.48 3.49
C LEU A 22 4.60 3.76 4.34
N GLY A 23 3.46 4.45 4.29
CA GLY A 23 3.18 5.60 5.15
C GLY A 23 3.18 5.22 6.63
N LEU A 24 2.57 4.08 6.97
CA LEU A 24 2.58 3.55 8.34
C LEU A 24 3.98 3.12 8.78
N ASN A 25 4.74 2.47 7.90
CA ASN A 25 6.09 2.00 8.21
C ASN A 25 7.06 3.17 8.45
N LEU A 26 6.86 4.31 7.80
CA LEU A 26 7.64 5.52 8.09
C LEU A 26 7.40 6.02 9.52
N LYS A 27 6.17 5.93 10.02
CA LYS A 27 5.79 6.32 11.38
C LYS A 27 6.21 5.25 12.39
N PHE A 28 5.61 4.07 12.28
CA PHE A 28 5.81 2.99 13.23
C PHE A 28 7.18 2.32 13.08
N GLY A 29 7.51 1.87 11.88
CA GLY A 29 8.71 1.09 11.62
C GLY A 29 10.00 1.88 11.90
N PHE A 30 10.11 3.11 11.38
CA PHE A 30 11.37 3.88 11.49
C PHE A 30 11.45 4.81 12.69
N THR A 31 10.34 5.24 13.29
CA THR A 31 10.37 6.18 14.42
C THR A 31 9.82 5.63 15.73
N GLY A 32 9.26 4.41 15.72
CA GLY A 32 8.63 3.81 16.90
C GLY A 32 7.24 4.37 17.23
N LEU A 33 6.73 5.33 16.45
CA LEU A 33 5.45 5.97 16.71
C LEU A 33 4.27 5.05 16.34
N ILE A 34 3.60 4.52 17.36
CA ILE A 34 2.39 3.70 17.18
C ILE A 34 1.20 4.63 16.88
N ASP A 35 0.81 4.68 15.60
CA ASP A 35 -0.30 5.48 15.10
C ASP A 35 -1.48 4.60 14.65
N PHE A 36 -2.37 4.23 15.58
CA PHE A 36 -3.62 3.53 15.24
C PHE A 36 -4.62 4.41 14.50
N GLY A 37 -4.39 5.73 14.44
CA GLY A 37 -5.23 6.68 13.72
C GLY A 37 -4.91 6.81 12.24
N HIS A 38 -4.01 5.98 11.70
CA HIS A 38 -3.49 6.15 10.34
C HIS A 38 -4.58 6.19 9.26
N VAL A 39 -5.70 5.47 9.46
CA VAL A 39 -6.87 5.44 8.56
C VAL A 39 -7.51 6.82 8.38
N ALA A 40 -7.41 7.73 9.35
CA ALA A 40 -7.97 9.07 9.23
C ALA A 40 -7.31 9.86 8.10
N TYR A 41 -5.99 9.71 7.92
CA TYR A 41 -5.26 10.40 6.85
C TYR A 41 -5.58 9.81 5.47
N PHE A 42 -5.83 8.50 5.43
CA PHE A 42 -6.33 7.80 4.24
C PHE A 42 -7.73 8.30 3.86
N MET A 43 -8.62 8.45 4.84
CA MET A 43 -9.95 9.05 4.66
C MET A 43 -9.86 10.48 4.14
N VAL A 44 -9.11 11.36 4.83
CA VAL A 44 -8.97 12.78 4.45
C VAL A 44 -8.44 12.92 3.02
N GLY A 45 -7.43 12.15 2.64
CA GLY A 45 -6.89 12.21 1.28
C GLY A 45 -7.89 11.75 0.21
N GLY A 46 -8.68 10.70 0.48
CA GLY A 46 -9.75 10.23 -0.40
C GLY A 46 -10.85 11.27 -0.59
N TYR A 47 -11.41 11.78 0.51
CA TYR A 47 -12.48 12.77 0.47
C TYR A 47 -12.06 14.09 -0.17
N VAL A 48 -10.89 14.62 0.21
CA VAL A 48 -10.41 15.90 -0.36
C VAL A 48 -10.12 15.74 -1.86
N THR A 49 -9.52 14.62 -2.28
CA THR A 49 -9.29 14.38 -3.71
C THR A 49 -10.61 14.24 -4.46
N ALA A 50 -11.59 13.52 -3.92
CA ALA A 50 -12.91 13.37 -4.52
C ALA A 50 -13.61 14.73 -4.69
N VAL A 51 -13.62 15.57 -3.65
CA VAL A 51 -14.23 16.90 -3.65
C VAL A 51 -13.58 17.85 -4.66
N VAL A 52 -12.27 17.82 -4.78
CA VAL A 52 -11.53 18.71 -5.70
C VAL A 52 -11.68 18.26 -7.16
N THR A 53 -11.83 16.95 -7.39
CA THR A 53 -11.87 16.40 -8.75
C THR A 53 -13.28 16.18 -9.28
N MET A 54 -14.30 16.10 -8.42
CA MET A 54 -15.68 15.86 -8.84
C MET A 54 -16.22 16.96 -9.78
N PRO A 55 -17.13 16.60 -10.72
CA PRO A 55 -17.76 17.55 -11.64
C PRO A 55 -18.54 18.68 -10.95
N ALA A 56 -18.67 19.83 -11.61
CA ALA A 56 -19.21 21.07 -11.04
C ALA A 56 -20.70 21.05 -10.67
N GLN A 57 -21.48 20.12 -11.22
CA GLN A 57 -22.89 19.94 -10.90
C GLN A 57 -23.19 18.46 -10.75
N VAL A 58 -23.26 18.00 -9.50
CA VAL A 58 -23.66 16.64 -9.15
C VAL A 58 -25.04 16.69 -8.52
N THR A 59 -26.04 16.09 -9.17
CA THR A 59 -27.40 16.00 -8.63
C THR A 59 -27.42 15.14 -7.37
N GLY A 60 -27.96 15.66 -6.26
CA GLY A 60 -28.07 14.93 -5.00
C GLY A 60 -26.81 14.96 -4.13
N TYR A 61 -25.91 15.92 -4.36
CA TYR A 61 -24.75 16.20 -3.52
C TYR A 61 -24.84 17.61 -2.94
N ASP A 62 -24.96 17.70 -1.61
CA ASP A 62 -25.16 18.98 -0.89
C ASP A 62 -23.90 19.42 -0.09
N GLY A 63 -22.76 18.76 -0.33
CA GLY A 63 -21.49 19.04 0.35
C GLY A 63 -20.59 20.06 -0.37
N LEU A 64 -19.39 20.28 0.18
CA LEU A 64 -18.35 21.06 -0.48
C LEU A 64 -17.85 20.31 -1.71
N GLY A 65 -17.97 20.88 -2.90
CA GLY A 65 -17.43 20.24 -4.10
C GLY A 65 -17.75 20.98 -5.38
N GLY A 66 -17.50 20.31 -6.49
CA GLY A 66 -17.77 20.84 -7.81
C GLY A 66 -16.68 21.78 -8.35
N TYR A 67 -15.47 21.71 -7.80
CA TYR A 67 -14.32 22.47 -8.32
C TYR A 67 -13.88 21.99 -9.71
N ALA A 68 -14.19 20.72 -10.05
CA ALA A 68 -13.91 20.11 -11.34
C ALA A 68 -12.49 20.43 -11.85
N LEU A 69 -11.48 20.28 -10.97
CA LEU A 69 -10.10 20.65 -11.29
C LEU A 69 -9.56 20.01 -12.59
N PRO A 70 -9.88 18.74 -12.91
CA PRO A 70 -9.54 18.13 -14.20
C PRO A 70 -10.16 18.86 -15.40
N ALA A 71 -11.40 19.36 -15.27
CA ALA A 71 -12.08 20.10 -16.33
C ALA A 71 -11.48 21.51 -16.50
N LEU A 72 -11.08 22.16 -15.41
CA LEU A 72 -10.44 23.48 -15.43
C LEU A 72 -9.15 23.47 -16.25
N LEU A 73 -8.38 22.38 -16.17
CA LEU A 73 -7.15 22.20 -16.93
C LEU A 73 -7.36 21.52 -18.28
N GLY A 74 -8.59 21.14 -18.64
CA GLY A 74 -8.91 20.37 -19.85
C GLY A 74 -8.56 21.06 -21.18
N GLY A 75 -8.30 22.38 -21.18
CA GLY A 75 -7.83 23.12 -22.35
C GLY A 75 -6.39 22.83 -22.76
N VAL A 76 -5.60 22.16 -21.92
CA VAL A 76 -4.21 21.76 -22.21
C VAL A 76 -4.17 20.26 -22.52
N PRO A 77 -3.40 19.80 -23.52
CA PRO A 77 -3.19 18.37 -23.75
C PRO A 77 -2.70 17.66 -22.47
N GLY A 78 -3.45 16.65 -22.02
CA GLY A 78 -3.15 15.93 -20.77
C GLY A 78 -3.60 16.65 -19.48
N GLY A 79 -4.28 17.79 -19.59
CA GLY A 79 -4.70 18.61 -18.46
C GLY A 79 -5.68 17.92 -17.51
N ALA A 80 -6.51 17.00 -17.99
CA ALA A 80 -7.38 16.20 -17.12
C ALA A 80 -6.59 15.31 -16.16
N ILE A 81 -5.53 14.65 -16.64
CA ILE A 81 -4.64 13.84 -15.81
C ILE A 81 -3.88 14.75 -14.84
N ALA A 82 -3.36 15.88 -15.32
CA ALA A 82 -2.65 16.84 -14.48
C ALA A 82 -3.56 17.41 -13.37
N GLY A 83 -4.81 17.76 -13.69
CA GLY A 83 -5.78 18.24 -12.72
C GLY A 83 -6.16 17.18 -11.69
N TRP A 84 -6.25 15.91 -12.11
CA TRP A 84 -6.44 14.82 -11.16
C TRP A 84 -5.22 14.62 -10.25
N LEU A 85 -3.99 14.62 -10.81
CA LEU A 85 -2.75 14.53 -10.02
C LEU A 85 -2.60 15.69 -9.03
N LEU A 86 -3.02 16.90 -9.41
CA LEU A 86 -3.10 18.04 -8.50
C LEU A 86 -4.16 17.81 -7.41
N GLY A 87 -5.30 17.21 -7.75
CA GLY A 87 -6.29 16.78 -6.76
C GLY A 87 -5.69 15.81 -5.73
N VAL A 88 -4.95 14.80 -6.19
CA VAL A 88 -4.22 13.86 -5.31
C VAL A 88 -3.22 14.61 -4.45
N ALA A 89 -2.44 15.53 -5.02
CA ALA A 89 -1.48 16.34 -4.26
C ALA A 89 -2.15 17.21 -3.20
N VAL A 90 -3.31 17.81 -3.50
CA VAL A 90 -4.11 18.55 -2.51
C VAL A 90 -4.62 17.62 -1.41
N GLY A 91 -5.06 16.41 -1.76
CA GLY A 91 -5.44 15.38 -0.78
C GLY A 91 -4.27 14.97 0.13
N MET A 92 -3.07 14.77 -0.44
CA MET A 92 -1.85 14.49 0.33
C MET A 92 -1.50 15.64 1.27
N LEU A 93 -1.58 16.89 0.80
CA LEU A 93 -1.31 18.08 1.60
C LEU A 93 -2.34 18.27 2.72
N ALA A 94 -3.62 18.00 2.46
CA ALA A 94 -4.66 18.03 3.47
C ALA A 94 -4.45 16.95 4.53
N ALA A 95 -4.11 15.72 4.13
CA ALA A 95 -3.78 14.65 5.06
C ALA A 95 -2.55 14.99 5.93
N ALA A 96 -1.51 15.57 5.33
CA ALA A 96 -0.34 16.06 6.05
C ALA A 96 -0.71 17.21 7.01
N PHE A 97 -1.54 18.16 6.58
CA PHE A 97 -1.98 19.28 7.41
C PHE A 97 -2.81 18.81 8.62
N VAL A 98 -3.79 17.94 8.42
CA VAL A 98 -4.55 17.32 9.52
C VAL A 98 -3.60 16.58 10.47
N SER A 99 -2.61 15.87 9.91
CA SER A 99 -1.59 15.21 10.69
C SER A 99 -0.70 16.15 11.50
N LEU A 100 -0.46 17.37 11.05
CA LEU A 100 0.27 18.38 11.83
C LEU A 100 -0.55 18.82 13.04
N LEU A 101 -1.83 19.12 12.82
CA LEU A 101 -2.77 19.54 13.87
C LEU A 101 -2.92 18.47 14.95
N VAL A 102 -2.94 17.20 14.53
CA VAL A 102 -2.99 16.02 15.41
C VAL A 102 -1.63 15.74 16.06
N GLY A 103 -0.55 15.83 15.29
CA GLY A 103 0.80 15.46 15.73
C GLY A 103 1.34 16.34 16.84
N VAL A 104 1.12 17.66 16.77
CA VAL A 104 1.64 18.61 17.76
C VAL A 104 1.19 18.30 19.20
N PRO A 105 -0.10 18.06 19.49
CA PRO A 105 -0.54 17.66 20.82
C PRO A 105 -0.23 16.20 21.15
N THR A 106 -0.32 15.28 20.18
CA THR A 106 -0.20 13.83 20.46
C THR A 106 1.24 13.39 20.69
N LEU A 107 2.23 13.95 19.97
CA LEU A 107 3.64 13.59 20.11
C LEU A 107 4.28 14.00 21.44
N ARG A 108 3.55 14.74 22.29
CA ARG A 108 3.95 15.08 23.66
C ARG A 108 3.55 14.00 24.68
N LEU A 109 2.74 13.04 24.26
CA LEU A 109 2.26 11.94 25.10
C LEU A 109 3.27 10.77 25.07
N ARG A 110 3.19 9.88 26.07
CA ARG A 110 3.92 8.60 26.00
C ARG A 110 3.32 7.72 24.89
N GLU A 111 4.11 6.79 24.38
CA GLU A 111 3.76 5.96 23.20
C GLU A 111 2.43 5.23 23.33
N ASP A 112 2.11 4.68 24.50
CA ASP A 112 0.82 4.01 24.74
C ASP A 112 -0.36 5.00 24.64
N TYR A 113 -0.20 6.21 25.19
CA TYR A 113 -1.21 7.25 25.13
C TYR A 113 -1.32 7.88 23.75
N LEU A 114 -0.21 7.99 23.02
CA LEU A 114 -0.17 8.40 21.61
C LEU A 114 -1.07 7.48 20.78
N ALA A 115 -0.91 6.16 20.95
CA ALA A 115 -1.65 5.15 20.20
C ALA A 115 -3.17 5.25 20.44
N ILE A 116 -3.59 5.36 21.71
CA ILE A 116 -5.00 5.50 22.08
C ILE A 116 -5.57 6.83 21.57
N THR A 117 -4.81 7.92 21.70
CA THR A 117 -5.26 9.25 21.27
C THR A 117 -5.40 9.32 19.75
N ALA A 118 -4.47 8.71 19.00
CA ALA A 118 -4.54 8.65 17.55
C ALA A 118 -5.78 7.88 17.07
N LEU A 119 -6.12 6.77 17.72
CA LEU A 119 -7.36 6.03 17.45
C LEU A 119 -8.60 6.90 17.72
N GLY A 120 -8.64 7.58 18.87
CA GLY A 120 -9.73 8.48 19.24
C GLY A 120 -9.91 9.63 18.24
N ILE A 121 -8.81 10.21 17.78
CA ILE A 121 -8.83 11.26 16.75
C ILE A 121 -9.35 10.72 15.42
N ALA A 122 -8.95 9.51 15.02
CA ALA A 122 -9.47 8.91 13.80
C ALA A 122 -10.98 8.66 13.87
N THR A 123 -11.49 8.21 15.02
CA THR A 123 -12.94 8.08 15.23
C THR A 123 -13.65 9.43 15.21
N ILE A 124 -13.09 10.47 15.86
CA ILE A 124 -13.67 11.81 15.84
C ILE A 124 -13.73 12.36 14.41
N LEU A 125 -12.65 12.22 13.64
CA LEU A 125 -12.63 12.67 12.25
C LEU A 125 -13.66 11.92 11.40
N ASN A 126 -13.81 10.61 11.59
CA ASN A 126 -14.84 9.82 10.89
C ASN A 126 -16.25 10.31 11.23
N GLU A 127 -16.54 10.52 12.51
CA GLU A 127 -17.82 11.06 12.98
C GLU A 127 -18.11 12.47 12.44
N VAL A 128 -17.09 13.33 12.31
CA VAL A 128 -17.26 14.65 11.67
C VAL A 128 -17.67 14.49 10.21
N VAL A 129 -17.01 13.61 9.44
CA VAL A 129 -17.40 13.35 8.05
C VAL A 129 -18.81 12.76 7.96
N LEU A 130 -19.17 11.87 8.89
CA LEU A 130 -20.49 11.24 8.95
C LEU A 130 -21.61 12.21 9.32
N SER A 131 -21.36 13.14 10.24
CA SER A 131 -22.37 14.08 10.75
C SER A 131 -22.53 15.35 9.90
N GLU A 132 -21.43 15.85 9.32
CA GLU A 132 -21.42 17.13 8.61
C GLU A 132 -21.79 16.96 7.12
N VAL A 133 -23.09 17.07 6.83
CA VAL A 133 -23.64 16.98 5.46
C VAL A 133 -23.05 18.06 4.55
N TRP A 134 -22.87 19.28 5.04
CA TRP A 134 -22.31 20.39 4.27
C TRP A 134 -20.85 20.18 3.85
N LEU A 135 -20.12 19.30 4.53
CA LEU A 135 -18.71 19.06 4.26
C LEU A 135 -18.55 18.00 3.17
N PHE A 136 -19.06 16.79 3.41
CA PHE A 136 -18.86 15.63 2.54
C PHE A 136 -20.13 14.81 2.28
N ASN A 137 -21.31 15.43 2.39
CA ASN A 137 -22.61 14.79 2.17
C ASN A 137 -22.96 13.72 3.25
N GLY A 138 -22.29 13.77 4.40
CA GLY A 138 -22.61 12.96 5.58
C GLY A 138 -22.60 11.46 5.28
N PRO A 139 -23.63 10.70 5.72
CA PRO A 139 -23.70 9.25 5.52
C PRO A 139 -23.88 8.83 4.06
N PHE A 140 -24.30 9.73 3.18
CA PHE A 140 -24.53 9.41 1.77
C PHE A 140 -23.23 9.32 0.96
N GLY A 141 -22.15 9.92 1.48
CA GLY A 141 -20.84 9.92 0.85
C GLY A 141 -20.82 10.58 -0.52
N ILE A 142 -19.77 10.30 -1.29
CA ILE A 142 -19.55 10.84 -2.64
C ILE A 142 -19.54 9.68 -3.63
N ARG A 143 -20.49 9.69 -4.57
CA ARG A 143 -20.61 8.67 -5.63
C ARG A 143 -20.09 9.13 -6.99
N SER A 144 -19.94 10.44 -7.18
CA SER A 144 -19.46 11.02 -8.44
C SER A 144 -17.95 11.22 -8.39
N ILE A 145 -17.22 10.10 -8.40
CA ILE A 145 -15.76 10.11 -8.41
C ILE A 145 -15.25 10.34 -9.83
N HIS A 146 -14.31 11.27 -9.99
CA HIS A 146 -13.67 11.50 -11.28
C HIS A 146 -12.63 10.42 -11.57
N GLU A 147 -12.78 9.76 -12.71
CA GLU A 147 -11.85 8.76 -13.21
C GLU A 147 -10.81 9.39 -14.16
N PRO A 148 -9.53 9.45 -13.79
CA PRO A 148 -8.50 10.08 -14.63
C PRO A 148 -8.36 9.35 -15.96
N ALA A 149 -8.44 10.11 -17.06
CA ALA A 149 -8.25 9.59 -18.41
C ALA A 149 -9.26 8.52 -18.86
N ALA A 150 -10.39 8.32 -18.16
CA ALA A 150 -11.39 7.30 -18.51
C ALA A 150 -11.84 7.35 -19.98
N GLY A 151 -12.01 8.56 -20.54
CA GLY A 151 -12.39 8.74 -21.94
C GLY A 151 -11.34 8.30 -22.98
N LEU A 152 -10.10 7.97 -22.57
CA LEU A 152 -9.09 7.38 -23.46
C LEU A 152 -9.20 5.86 -23.53
N PHE A 153 -9.99 5.25 -22.65
CA PHE A 153 -10.10 3.80 -22.55
C PHE A 153 -11.43 3.31 -23.15
N PRO A 154 -11.44 2.15 -23.82
CA PRO A 154 -10.32 1.20 -23.97
C PRO A 154 -9.23 1.67 -24.94
N LEU A 155 -7.97 1.50 -24.56
CA LEU A 155 -6.83 1.84 -25.42
C LEU A 155 -6.58 0.72 -26.44
N GLY A 156 -6.71 1.07 -27.72
CA GLY A 156 -6.38 0.21 -28.86
C GLY A 156 -5.38 0.87 -29.82
N LEU A 157 -4.36 0.11 -30.23
CA LEU A 157 -3.30 0.48 -31.18
C LEU A 157 -3.64 0.13 -32.64
N GLY A 158 -4.92 0.00 -32.96
CA GLY A 158 -5.40 -0.39 -34.29
C GLY A 158 -6.10 -1.75 -34.27
N SER A 159 -5.47 -2.79 -34.82
CA SER A 159 -6.08 -4.11 -34.98
C SER A 159 -6.06 -4.97 -33.72
N PHE A 160 -6.99 -5.92 -33.61
CA PHE A 160 -7.03 -6.89 -32.50
C PHE A 160 -5.72 -7.64 -32.35
N THR A 161 -5.14 -8.07 -33.47
CA THR A 161 -3.85 -8.76 -33.48
C THR A 161 -2.73 -7.89 -32.94
N THR A 162 -2.69 -6.60 -33.30
CA THR A 162 -1.69 -5.65 -32.77
C THR A 162 -1.82 -5.51 -31.26
N ASN A 163 -3.04 -5.32 -30.75
CA ASN A 163 -3.28 -5.17 -29.31
C ASN A 163 -2.94 -6.45 -28.54
N LEU A 164 -3.31 -7.62 -29.09
CA LEU A 164 -2.95 -8.91 -28.51
C LEU A 164 -1.43 -9.12 -28.48
N VAL A 165 -0.71 -8.79 -29.55
CA VAL A 165 0.74 -8.94 -29.60
C VAL A 165 1.43 -7.99 -28.60
N VAL A 166 0.98 -6.74 -28.51
CA VAL A 166 1.59 -5.75 -27.61
C VAL A 166 1.22 -6.04 -26.15
N PHE A 167 -0.05 -5.99 -25.78
CA PHE A 167 -0.48 -6.15 -24.39
C PHE A 167 -0.42 -7.61 -23.91
N GLY A 168 -0.75 -8.56 -24.79
CA GLY A 168 -0.56 -9.98 -24.49
C GLY A 168 0.92 -10.36 -24.43
N GLY A 169 1.75 -9.83 -25.32
CA GLY A 169 3.21 -10.01 -25.25
C GLY A 169 3.82 -9.45 -23.96
N LEU A 170 3.41 -8.24 -23.55
CA LEU A 170 3.81 -7.65 -22.27
C LEU A 170 3.37 -8.52 -21.09
N SER A 171 2.14 -9.06 -21.11
CA SER A 171 1.65 -9.98 -20.07
C SER A 171 2.54 -11.21 -19.93
N VAL A 172 2.89 -11.82 -21.07
CA VAL A 172 3.77 -13.00 -21.13
C VAL A 172 5.17 -12.65 -20.60
N LEU A 173 5.69 -11.46 -20.90
CA LEU A 173 6.96 -11.00 -20.34
C LEU A 173 6.89 -10.82 -18.82
N VAL A 174 5.79 -10.30 -18.28
CA VAL A 174 5.59 -10.19 -16.82
C VAL A 174 5.60 -11.56 -16.16
N PHE A 175 4.81 -12.52 -16.67
CA PHE A 175 4.82 -13.88 -16.12
C PHE A 175 6.16 -14.59 -16.31
N GLY A 176 6.82 -14.41 -17.45
CA GLY A 176 8.15 -14.97 -17.73
C GLY A 176 9.21 -14.43 -16.78
N TYR A 177 9.20 -13.12 -16.52
CA TYR A 177 10.10 -12.49 -15.55
C TYR A 177 9.81 -12.96 -14.12
N ALA A 178 8.53 -13.05 -13.73
CA ALA A 178 8.14 -13.56 -12.41
C ALA A 178 8.61 -15.02 -12.23
N ALA A 179 8.42 -15.88 -13.23
CA ALA A 179 8.88 -17.26 -13.22
C ALA A 179 10.42 -17.35 -13.15
N TYR A 180 11.14 -16.51 -13.92
CA TYR A 180 12.61 -16.43 -13.87
C TYR A 180 13.11 -16.02 -12.46
N ARG A 181 12.51 -14.98 -11.87
CA ARG A 181 12.88 -14.50 -10.53
C ARG A 181 12.59 -15.54 -9.46
N LEU A 182 11.45 -16.20 -9.53
CA LEU A 182 11.08 -17.28 -8.62
C LEU A 182 12.05 -18.46 -8.77
N ALA A 183 12.37 -18.88 -9.99
CA ALA A 183 13.33 -19.96 -10.23
C ALA A 183 14.73 -19.62 -9.70
N ALA A 184 15.18 -18.37 -9.89
CA ALA A 184 16.44 -17.88 -9.33
C ALA A 184 16.42 -17.88 -7.79
N TYR A 185 15.32 -17.47 -7.17
CA TYR A 185 15.14 -17.51 -5.71
C TYR A 185 15.18 -18.95 -5.18
N VAL A 186 14.39 -19.86 -5.77
CA VAL A 186 14.35 -21.29 -5.42
C VAL A 186 15.71 -21.97 -5.53
N ARG A 187 16.55 -21.57 -6.50
CA ARG A 187 17.93 -22.09 -6.64
C ARG A 187 18.88 -21.60 -5.55
N ARG A 188 18.67 -20.40 -5.01
CA ARG A 188 19.52 -19.79 -3.98
C ARG A 188 19.09 -20.16 -2.57
N SER A 189 17.80 -20.41 -2.34
CA SER A 189 17.27 -20.79 -1.03
C SER A 189 17.58 -22.24 -0.67
N SER A 190 17.91 -22.49 0.60
CA SER A 190 18.16 -23.83 1.14
C SER A 190 17.01 -24.33 2.02
N GLY A 191 16.84 -25.67 2.10
CA GLY A 191 15.93 -26.34 3.02
C GLY A 191 14.46 -25.89 2.93
N ARG A 192 13.90 -25.48 4.07
CA ARG A 192 12.47 -25.19 4.27
C ARG A 192 11.93 -24.04 3.40
N GLN A 193 12.74 -23.00 3.15
CA GLN A 193 12.31 -21.85 2.35
C GLN A 193 12.11 -22.21 0.88
N ARG A 194 12.96 -23.11 0.35
CA ARG A 194 12.81 -23.62 -1.01
C ARG A 194 11.53 -24.42 -1.16
N ALA A 195 11.23 -25.31 -0.21
CA ALA A 195 10.00 -26.09 -0.21
C ALA A 195 8.75 -25.20 -0.17
N LEU A 196 8.74 -24.16 0.67
CA LEU A 196 7.62 -23.22 0.77
C LEU A 196 7.45 -22.40 -0.53
N ALA A 197 8.53 -21.87 -1.10
CA ALA A 197 8.46 -21.12 -2.35
C ALA A 197 7.91 -21.97 -3.51
N VAL A 198 8.32 -23.24 -3.60
CA VAL A 198 7.80 -24.17 -4.60
C VAL A 198 6.33 -24.51 -4.33
N ALA A 199 5.95 -24.76 -3.07
CA ALA A 199 4.58 -25.06 -2.71
C ALA A 199 3.62 -23.90 -3.05
N VAL A 200 4.01 -22.66 -2.73
CA VAL A 200 3.24 -21.46 -3.08
C VAL A 200 3.12 -21.29 -4.60
N ALA A 201 4.22 -21.49 -5.33
CA ALA A 201 4.21 -21.37 -6.79
C ALA A 201 3.31 -22.43 -7.46
N VAL A 202 3.37 -23.67 -6.98
CA VAL A 202 2.51 -24.75 -7.46
C VAL A 202 1.05 -24.46 -7.11
N ALA A 203 0.76 -24.04 -5.88
CA ALA A 203 -0.60 -23.68 -5.46
C ALA A 203 -1.18 -22.56 -6.32
N PHE A 204 -0.40 -21.49 -6.55
CA PHE A 204 -0.80 -20.39 -7.44
C PHE A 204 -1.04 -20.89 -8.88
N SER A 205 -0.13 -21.70 -9.43
CA SER A 205 -0.25 -22.20 -10.80
C SER A 205 -1.47 -23.08 -10.98
N LEU A 206 -1.73 -23.96 -10.00
CA LEU A 206 -2.91 -24.81 -9.99
C LEU A 206 -4.19 -23.97 -9.91
N TRP A 207 -4.22 -22.99 -9.01
CA TRP A 207 -5.41 -22.15 -8.82
C TRP A 207 -5.67 -21.20 -9.99
N TYR A 208 -4.65 -20.52 -10.52
CA TYR A 208 -4.83 -19.48 -11.52
C TYR A 208 -4.88 -20.01 -12.96
N PHE A 209 -4.10 -21.04 -13.30
CA PHE A 209 -4.05 -21.57 -14.67
C PHE A 209 -4.80 -22.88 -14.83
N VAL A 210 -4.78 -23.78 -13.83
CA VAL A 210 -5.31 -25.14 -14.00
C VAL A 210 -6.79 -25.26 -13.63
N GLN A 211 -7.22 -24.74 -12.48
CA GLN A 211 -8.62 -24.76 -12.04
C GLN A 211 -9.60 -24.21 -13.08
N PRO A 212 -9.37 -23.04 -13.71
CA PRO A 212 -10.29 -22.54 -14.73
C PRO A 212 -10.41 -23.45 -15.96
N LEU A 213 -9.42 -24.30 -16.28
CA LEU A 213 -9.53 -25.27 -17.37
C LEU A 213 -10.59 -26.34 -17.09
N LEU A 214 -10.81 -26.66 -15.81
CA LEU A 214 -11.75 -27.71 -15.38
C LEU A 214 -13.21 -27.25 -15.40
N GLY A 215 -13.45 -25.93 -15.26
CA GLY A 215 -14.79 -25.34 -15.20
C GLY A 215 -15.20 -24.52 -16.42
N ALA A 216 -14.28 -24.24 -17.36
CA ALA A 216 -14.57 -23.38 -18.50
C ALA A 216 -15.26 -24.14 -19.65
N THR A 217 -16.26 -23.50 -20.26
CA THR A 217 -16.87 -23.97 -21.52
C THR A 217 -15.85 -24.09 -22.65
N ASN A 218 -14.82 -23.22 -22.65
CA ASN A 218 -13.70 -23.26 -23.58
C ASN A 218 -12.37 -23.11 -22.83
N ALA A 219 -11.71 -24.22 -22.55
CA ALA A 219 -10.44 -24.26 -21.81
C ALA A 219 -9.33 -23.42 -22.47
N VAL A 220 -9.24 -23.43 -23.80
CA VAL A 220 -8.24 -22.65 -24.56
C VAL A 220 -8.44 -21.14 -24.37
N VAL A 221 -9.68 -20.67 -24.41
CA VAL A 221 -10.01 -19.25 -24.24
C VAL A 221 -9.72 -18.82 -22.80
N ALA A 222 -10.08 -19.63 -21.81
CA ALA A 222 -9.80 -19.34 -20.40
C ALA A 222 -8.28 -19.22 -20.12
N LEU A 223 -7.48 -20.14 -20.69
CA LEU A 223 -6.02 -20.08 -20.56
C LEU A 223 -5.45 -18.83 -21.25
N GLN A 224 -5.94 -18.52 -22.46
CA GLN A 224 -5.50 -17.34 -23.21
C GLN A 224 -5.75 -16.06 -22.40
N THR A 225 -6.97 -15.86 -21.90
CA THR A 225 -7.33 -14.67 -21.11
C THR A 225 -6.48 -14.54 -19.84
N ASN A 226 -6.20 -15.65 -19.15
CA ASN A 226 -5.41 -15.63 -17.93
C ASN A 226 -3.92 -15.34 -18.19
N VAL A 227 -3.36 -15.87 -19.28
CA VAL A 227 -1.96 -15.61 -19.68
C VAL A 227 -1.79 -14.17 -20.19
N THR A 228 -2.76 -13.67 -20.96
CA THR A 228 -2.75 -12.31 -21.49
C THR A 228 -3.50 -11.35 -20.58
N PHE A 229 -3.26 -11.39 -19.28
CA PHE A 229 -4.06 -10.65 -18.30
C PHE A 229 -4.04 -9.12 -18.49
N LEU A 230 -3.05 -8.51 -19.17
CA LEU A 230 -3.04 -7.08 -19.53
C LEU A 230 -3.85 -6.77 -20.81
N PHE A 231 -4.27 -7.78 -21.55
CA PHE A 231 -5.10 -7.63 -22.75
C PHE A 231 -6.52 -8.12 -22.44
N ASP A 232 -7.52 -7.27 -22.68
CA ASP A 232 -8.92 -7.66 -22.63
C ASP A 232 -9.48 -7.77 -24.05
N PRO A 233 -9.91 -8.97 -24.49
CA PRO A 233 -10.57 -9.17 -25.77
C PRO A 233 -11.88 -8.38 -25.92
N ASN A 234 -12.54 -8.03 -24.81
CA ASN A 234 -13.83 -7.35 -24.79
C ASN A 234 -13.69 -5.81 -24.69
N ALA A 235 -12.47 -5.31 -24.54
CA ALA A 235 -12.18 -3.89 -24.44
C ALA A 235 -12.27 -3.21 -25.81
N GLY A 236 -13.49 -2.85 -26.20
CA GLY A 236 -13.79 -2.14 -27.45
C GLY A 236 -13.81 -3.05 -28.70
N PRO A 237 -13.96 -2.47 -29.90
CA PRO A 237 -14.21 -3.25 -31.13
C PRO A 237 -13.09 -4.23 -31.51
N ASN A 238 -11.86 -3.93 -31.10
CA ASN A 238 -10.67 -4.70 -31.43
C ASN A 238 -9.98 -5.29 -30.18
N GLY A 239 -10.61 -5.26 -29.00
CA GLY A 239 -9.93 -5.58 -27.74
C GLY A 239 -8.77 -4.61 -27.44
N GLY A 240 -8.26 -4.61 -26.21
CA GLY A 240 -7.25 -3.64 -25.82
C GLY A 240 -6.93 -3.63 -24.34
N LEU A 241 -6.34 -2.53 -23.89
CA LEU A 241 -6.14 -2.26 -22.48
C LEU A 241 -7.36 -1.48 -21.97
N ASP A 242 -8.10 -2.06 -21.02
CA ASP A 242 -9.26 -1.45 -20.41
C ASP A 242 -8.88 -0.52 -19.24
N TYR A 243 -9.88 0.16 -18.69
CA TYR A 243 -9.64 1.12 -17.63
C TYR A 243 -9.10 0.47 -16.34
N ASP A 244 -9.59 -0.71 -15.96
CA ASP A 244 -9.15 -1.38 -14.73
C ASP A 244 -7.66 -1.77 -14.77
N ARG A 245 -7.17 -2.27 -15.92
CA ARG A 245 -5.74 -2.57 -16.11
C ARG A 245 -4.90 -1.31 -16.12
N PHE A 246 -5.41 -0.22 -16.70
CA PHE A 246 -4.72 1.07 -16.64
C PHE A 246 -4.61 1.57 -15.20
N PHE A 247 -5.71 1.49 -14.46
CA PHE A 247 -5.77 1.93 -13.08
C PHE A 247 -4.87 1.09 -12.16
N MET A 248 -4.75 -0.22 -12.42
CA MET A 248 -3.78 -1.09 -11.78
C MET A 248 -2.33 -0.60 -12.04
N LEU A 249 -1.98 -0.30 -13.29
CA LEU A 249 -0.64 0.23 -13.64
C LEU A 249 -0.38 1.60 -13.00
N LEU A 250 -1.40 2.46 -12.98
CA LEU A 250 -1.33 3.76 -12.31
C LEU A 250 -1.08 3.58 -10.81
N SER A 251 -1.82 2.69 -10.15
CA SER A 251 -1.65 2.39 -8.72
C SER A 251 -0.27 1.83 -8.42
N LEU A 252 0.24 0.91 -9.27
CA LEU A 252 1.61 0.41 -9.17
C LEU A 252 2.66 1.50 -9.36
N SER A 253 2.42 2.48 -10.23
CA SER A 253 3.33 3.62 -10.41
C SER A 253 3.40 4.51 -9.16
N PHE A 254 2.26 4.72 -8.49
CA PHE A 254 2.20 5.42 -7.21
C PHE A 254 2.90 4.65 -6.09
N LEU A 255 2.68 3.33 -6.02
CA LEU A 255 3.42 2.47 -5.08
C LEU A 255 4.93 2.55 -5.34
N ALA A 256 5.36 2.48 -6.59
CA ALA A 256 6.78 2.56 -6.96
C ALA A 256 7.38 3.93 -6.61
N ALA A 257 6.66 5.01 -6.85
CA ALA A 257 7.08 6.37 -6.49
C ALA A 257 7.17 6.54 -4.96
N GLY A 258 6.16 6.07 -4.21
CA GLY A 258 6.16 6.07 -2.75
C GLY A 258 7.30 5.21 -2.17
N TYR A 259 7.52 4.02 -2.73
CA TYR A 259 8.63 3.15 -2.35
C TYR A 259 9.98 3.83 -2.59
N TRP A 260 10.18 4.41 -3.78
CA TRP A 260 11.42 5.12 -4.12
C TRP A 260 11.65 6.31 -3.17
N TRP A 261 10.61 7.09 -2.88
CA TRP A 261 10.70 8.22 -1.97
C TRP A 261 11.03 7.78 -0.54
N CYS A 262 10.33 6.77 -0.01
CA CYS A 262 10.63 6.18 1.29
C CYS A 262 12.07 5.68 1.33
N GLN A 263 12.50 4.89 0.35
CA GLN A 263 13.85 4.34 0.30
C GLN A 263 14.91 5.43 0.28
N ARG A 264 14.69 6.49 -0.50
CA ARG A 264 15.60 7.64 -0.57
C ARG A 264 15.70 8.39 0.76
N THR A 265 14.56 8.54 1.44
CA THR A 265 14.44 9.26 2.73
C THR A 265 15.11 8.49 3.86
N ILE A 266 14.90 7.18 3.93
CA ILE A 266 15.40 6.29 4.98
C ILE A 266 16.91 6.01 4.84
N ASN A 267 17.42 5.99 3.61
CA ASN A 267 18.87 5.86 3.32
C ASN A 267 19.64 7.18 3.48
N SER A 268 18.97 8.26 3.87
CA SER A 268 19.60 9.57 4.06
C SER A 268 20.00 9.81 5.52
N PRO A 269 20.76 10.88 5.83
CA PRO A 269 21.05 11.28 7.21
C PRO A 269 19.80 11.45 8.09
N TYR A 270 18.68 11.84 7.49
CA TYR A 270 17.40 11.94 8.17
C TYR A 270 16.93 10.58 8.71
N GLY A 271 16.98 9.52 7.90
CA GLY A 271 16.61 8.18 8.32
C GLY A 271 17.48 7.60 9.44
N ARG A 272 18.75 7.99 9.51
CA ARG A 272 19.64 7.60 10.64
C ARG A 272 19.17 8.20 11.97
N VAL A 273 18.72 9.47 11.95
CA VAL A 273 18.16 10.11 13.15
C VAL A 273 16.84 9.45 13.53
N LEU A 274 15.98 9.11 12.56
CA LEU A 274 14.73 8.38 12.85
C LEU A 274 14.97 7.06 13.57
N ARG A 275 15.92 6.24 13.09
CA ARG A 275 16.29 4.98 13.73
C ARG A 275 16.84 5.19 15.14
N ALA A 276 17.74 6.17 15.31
CA ALA A 276 18.21 6.52 16.66
C ALA A 276 17.07 6.94 17.59
N VAL A 277 16.10 7.71 17.08
CA VAL A 277 14.89 8.12 17.84
C VAL A 277 14.01 6.92 18.22
N ARG A 278 13.93 5.89 17.38
CA ARG A 278 13.20 4.64 17.68
C ARG A 278 13.86 3.83 18.78
N ASP A 279 15.19 3.77 18.79
CA ASP A 279 15.95 2.95 19.74
C ASP A 279 16.05 3.63 21.12
N ASP A 280 16.47 4.90 21.13
CA ASP A 280 16.57 5.73 22.32
C ASP A 280 16.50 7.21 21.94
N GLU A 281 15.40 7.88 22.30
CA GLU A 281 15.18 9.28 21.95
C GLU A 281 16.20 10.23 22.61
N ASP A 282 16.77 9.87 23.76
CA ASP A 282 17.67 10.75 24.50
C ASP A 282 19.07 10.81 23.89
N VAL A 283 19.49 9.76 23.15
CA VAL A 283 20.77 9.71 22.42
C VAL A 283 20.89 10.81 21.36
N PRO A 284 20.00 10.94 20.36
CA PRO A 284 20.07 12.03 19.40
C PRO A 284 19.82 13.40 20.03
N ARG A 285 19.04 13.49 21.14
CA ARG A 285 18.86 14.74 21.88
C ARG A 285 20.15 15.23 22.53
N ALA A 286 20.93 14.34 23.13
CA ALA A 286 22.24 14.67 23.72
C ALA A 286 23.23 15.21 22.67
N LEU A 287 23.08 14.79 21.41
CA LEU A 287 23.84 15.29 20.26
C LEU A 287 23.27 16.59 19.65
N GLY A 288 22.30 17.23 20.33
CA GLY A 288 21.70 18.51 19.91
C GLY A 288 20.68 18.39 18.77
N LYS A 289 20.13 17.19 18.51
CA LYS A 289 19.06 17.01 17.51
C LYS A 289 17.69 17.19 18.16
N GLU A 290 16.86 18.08 17.61
CA GLU A 290 15.48 18.25 18.04
C GLU A 290 14.59 17.09 17.54
N THR A 291 14.54 15.99 18.29
CA THR A 291 13.80 14.76 17.93
C THR A 291 12.32 15.00 17.63
N PHE A 292 11.70 15.96 18.30
CA PHE A 292 10.31 16.37 18.08
C PHE A 292 10.06 16.80 16.61
N ARG A 293 10.98 17.53 15.99
CA ARG A 293 10.84 17.94 14.57
C ARG A 293 10.90 16.75 13.63
N TYR A 294 11.79 15.79 13.91
CA TYR A 294 11.92 14.57 13.12
C TYR A 294 10.66 13.69 13.23
N LYS A 295 10.09 13.57 14.44
CA LYS A 295 8.81 12.88 14.67
C LYS A 295 7.66 13.53 13.90
N ILE A 296 7.53 14.86 13.93
CA ILE A 296 6.52 15.59 13.14
C ILE A 296 6.71 15.39 11.64
N GLN A 297 7.94 15.45 11.14
CA GLN A 297 8.24 15.27 9.71
C GLN A 297 7.89 13.84 9.25
N ALA A 298 8.23 12.82 10.03
CA ALA A 298 7.86 11.44 9.73
C ALA A 298 6.34 11.26 9.72
N LEU A 299 5.65 11.90 10.66
CA LEU A 299 4.19 11.89 10.72
C LEU A 299 3.56 12.55 9.49
N LEU A 300 4.06 13.73 9.08
CA LEU A 300 3.64 14.46 7.88
C LEU A 300 3.79 13.62 6.61
N PHE A 301 5.00 13.09 6.37
CA PHE A 301 5.27 12.28 5.18
C PHE A 301 4.47 10.97 5.17
N GLY A 302 4.33 10.31 6.32
CA GLY A 302 3.54 9.09 6.44
C GLY A 302 2.05 9.35 6.16
N SER A 303 1.50 10.45 6.66
CA SER A 303 0.10 10.86 6.41
C SER A 303 -0.13 11.29 4.97
N ALA A 304 0.84 11.94 4.34
CA ALA A 304 0.77 12.31 2.92
C ALA A 304 0.66 11.05 2.03
N LEU A 305 1.48 10.02 2.29
CA LEU A 305 1.41 8.74 1.58
C LEU A 305 0.08 8.02 1.82
N ALA A 306 -0.44 8.06 3.05
CA ALA A 306 -1.77 7.55 3.35
C ALA A 306 -2.86 8.30 2.56
N GLY A 307 -2.77 9.62 2.45
CA GLY A 307 -3.69 10.43 1.67
C GLY A 307 -3.67 10.11 0.18
N ALA A 308 -2.49 9.87 -0.40
CA ALA A 308 -2.35 9.41 -1.79
C ALA A 308 -3.00 8.03 -2.00
N ALA A 309 -2.81 7.12 -1.04
CA ALA A 309 -3.46 5.81 -1.08
C ALA A 309 -4.99 5.93 -1.00
N GLY A 310 -5.52 6.83 -0.17
CA GLY A 310 -6.95 7.12 -0.07
C GLY A 310 -7.55 7.68 -1.36
N ALA A 311 -6.81 8.54 -2.06
CA ALA A 311 -7.20 9.06 -3.36
C ALA A 311 -7.36 7.95 -4.41
N LEU A 312 -6.42 7.00 -4.46
CA LEU A 312 -6.51 5.84 -5.33
C LEU A 312 -7.65 4.89 -4.92
N TYR A 313 -7.81 4.63 -3.62
CA TYR A 313 -8.88 3.78 -3.10
C TYR A 313 -10.26 4.25 -3.54
N THR A 314 -10.50 5.56 -3.47
CA THR A 314 -11.78 6.18 -3.84
C THR A 314 -12.15 5.91 -5.31
N ILE A 315 -11.16 5.89 -6.20
CA ILE A 315 -11.37 5.59 -7.63
C ILE A 315 -11.61 4.10 -7.83
N HIS A 316 -10.85 3.24 -7.13
CA HIS A 316 -11.01 1.80 -7.26
C HIS A 316 -12.40 1.31 -6.82
N ILE A 317 -12.92 1.88 -5.73
CA ILE A 317 -14.24 1.53 -5.20
C ILE A 317 -15.36 2.23 -5.97
N GLY A 318 -15.07 3.37 -6.61
CA GLY A 318 -16.04 4.16 -7.38
C GLY A 318 -17.00 5.01 -6.54
N PHE A 319 -16.92 4.89 -5.21
CA PHE A 319 -17.60 5.76 -4.27
C PHE A 319 -16.83 5.79 -2.95
N ILE A 320 -17.06 6.82 -2.15
CA ILE A 320 -16.45 6.96 -0.83
C ILE A 320 -17.53 7.26 0.21
N SER A 321 -17.50 6.54 1.33
CA SER A 321 -18.43 6.73 2.46
C SER A 321 -17.72 6.52 3.81
N PRO A 322 -18.18 7.16 4.91
CA PRO A 322 -17.39 7.20 6.16
C PRO A 322 -17.26 5.83 6.83
N ASP A 323 -18.25 4.97 6.66
CA ASP A 323 -18.29 3.59 7.17
C ASP A 323 -17.14 2.71 6.66
N GLN A 324 -16.57 3.06 5.50
CA GLN A 324 -15.41 2.36 4.94
C GLN A 324 -14.14 2.60 5.78
N PHE A 325 -14.03 3.72 6.49
CA PHE A 325 -12.79 4.18 7.15
C PHE A 325 -12.72 3.83 8.64
N GLY A 326 -13.07 2.58 8.97
CA GLY A 326 -12.94 2.07 10.34
C GLY A 326 -11.48 1.79 10.75
N ALA A 327 -11.22 1.77 12.05
CA ALA A 327 -9.91 1.46 12.63
C ALA A 327 -9.34 0.11 12.16
N MET A 328 -10.20 -0.83 11.76
CA MET A 328 -9.84 -2.13 11.23
C MET A 328 -8.87 -2.04 10.03
N ILE A 329 -8.99 -1.01 9.19
CA ILE A 329 -8.06 -0.76 8.07
C ILE A 329 -6.63 -0.54 8.57
N THR A 330 -6.44 0.23 9.64
CA THR A 330 -5.11 0.46 10.20
C THR A 330 -4.55 -0.82 10.80
N PHE A 331 -5.36 -1.65 11.44
CA PHE A 331 -4.91 -2.96 11.93
C PHE A 331 -4.49 -3.90 10.79
N PHE A 332 -5.17 -3.89 9.64
CA PHE A 332 -4.74 -4.65 8.46
C PHE A 332 -3.40 -4.15 7.91
N ALA A 333 -3.18 -2.83 7.92
CA ALA A 333 -1.88 -2.26 7.56
C ALA A 333 -0.78 -2.65 8.54
N PHE A 334 -1.04 -2.59 9.86
CA PHE A 334 -0.11 -3.08 10.88
C PHE A 334 0.22 -4.56 10.68
N ALA A 335 -0.79 -5.41 10.49
CA ALA A 335 -0.59 -6.82 10.21
C ALA A 335 0.29 -7.01 8.96
N SER A 336 0.02 -6.27 7.89
CA SER A 336 0.82 -6.30 6.65
C SER A 336 2.27 -5.87 6.87
N VAL A 337 2.50 -4.78 7.60
CA VAL A 337 3.85 -4.28 7.94
C VAL A 337 4.61 -5.28 8.81
N ILE A 338 3.95 -5.85 9.83
CA ILE A 338 4.54 -6.83 10.74
C ILE A 338 4.86 -8.15 10.02
N ILE A 339 3.94 -8.65 9.20
CA ILE A 339 4.15 -9.85 8.37
C ILE A 339 5.35 -9.62 7.43
N GLY A 340 5.43 -8.45 6.81
CA GLY A 340 6.50 -8.09 5.89
C GLY A 340 7.87 -7.92 6.55
N GLY A 341 7.88 -7.25 7.70
CA GLY A 341 9.05 -6.82 8.45
C GLY A 341 8.99 -5.32 8.74
N THR A 342 9.06 -4.95 10.02
CA THR A 342 9.10 -3.56 10.46
C THR A 342 10.40 -2.88 10.02
N ALA A 343 10.34 -1.59 9.70
CA ALA A 343 11.52 -0.82 9.23
C ALA A 343 12.15 -1.36 7.93
N ASN A 344 11.37 -2.06 7.09
CA ASN A 344 11.80 -2.54 5.79
C ASN A 344 10.74 -2.28 4.72
N ASN A 345 10.99 -1.32 3.82
CA ASN A 345 10.02 -0.95 2.78
C ASN A 345 9.67 -2.11 1.84
N ALA A 346 10.66 -2.96 1.50
CA ALA A 346 10.41 -4.14 0.66
C ALA A 346 9.61 -5.20 1.44
N GLY A 347 9.88 -5.32 2.73
CA GLY A 347 9.09 -6.09 3.70
C GLY A 347 7.62 -5.69 3.62
N VAL A 348 7.31 -4.41 3.80
CA VAL A 348 5.94 -3.88 3.79
C VAL A 348 5.17 -4.22 2.50
N VAL A 349 5.79 -4.04 1.33
CA VAL A 349 5.14 -4.36 0.05
C VAL A 349 4.84 -5.86 -0.04
N LEU A 350 5.80 -6.70 0.35
CA LEU A 350 5.63 -8.15 0.36
C LEU A 350 4.57 -8.59 1.39
N GLY A 351 4.59 -8.03 2.59
CA GLY A 351 3.62 -8.32 3.64
C GLY A 351 2.20 -7.91 3.26
N THR A 352 2.05 -6.76 2.59
CA THR A 352 0.77 -6.33 2.00
C THR A 352 0.31 -7.30 0.92
N ALA A 353 1.22 -7.73 0.04
CA ALA A 353 0.90 -8.70 -1.01
C ALA A 353 0.41 -10.03 -0.43
N VAL A 354 1.08 -10.54 0.60
CA VAL A 354 0.68 -11.77 1.30
C VAL A 354 -0.67 -11.59 1.99
N PHE A 355 -0.84 -10.51 2.75
CA PHE A 355 -2.08 -10.22 3.46
C PHE A 355 -3.28 -10.16 2.50
N TRP A 356 -3.18 -9.38 1.43
CA TRP A 356 -4.27 -9.20 0.47
C TRP A 356 -4.50 -10.41 -0.42
N ALA A 357 -3.45 -11.19 -0.74
CA ALA A 357 -3.62 -12.46 -1.44
C ALA A 357 -4.43 -13.46 -0.59
N ILE A 358 -4.18 -13.52 0.71
CA ILE A 358 -4.96 -14.35 1.64
C ILE A 358 -6.39 -13.80 1.77
N ASN A 359 -6.53 -12.49 2.02
CA ASN A 359 -7.83 -11.85 2.23
C ASN A 359 -8.74 -11.95 1.00
N SER A 360 -8.19 -11.80 -0.20
CA SER A 360 -8.96 -11.86 -1.45
C SER A 360 -9.09 -13.29 -1.96
N GLY A 361 -8.04 -14.12 -1.86
CA GLY A 361 -8.06 -15.51 -2.31
C GLY A 361 -9.01 -16.40 -1.50
N THR A 362 -9.24 -16.09 -0.22
CA THR A 362 -10.25 -16.79 0.58
C THR A 362 -11.68 -16.35 0.28
N GLN A 363 -11.91 -15.37 -0.60
CA GLN A 363 -13.26 -15.03 -1.08
C GLN A 363 -13.83 -16.10 -1.99
N PHE A 364 -12.98 -16.82 -2.74
CA PHE A 364 -13.41 -17.94 -3.58
C PHE A 364 -14.02 -19.10 -2.80
N LEU A 365 -13.72 -19.20 -1.49
CA LEU A 365 -14.40 -20.18 -0.64
C LEU A 365 -15.92 -19.92 -0.61
N ASN A 366 -16.37 -18.66 -0.74
CA ASN A 366 -17.80 -18.33 -0.74
C ASN A 366 -18.56 -19.00 -1.88
N ASP A 367 -17.91 -19.32 -3.00
CA ASP A 367 -18.56 -19.97 -4.14
C ASP A 367 -18.87 -21.45 -3.87
N TYR A 368 -18.21 -22.06 -2.88
CA TYR A 368 -18.39 -23.48 -2.52
C TYR A 368 -19.37 -23.70 -1.37
N PHE A 369 -19.80 -22.64 -0.67
CA PHE A 369 -20.71 -22.72 0.47
C PHE A 369 -22.04 -22.03 0.17
N PRO A 370 -23.15 -22.45 0.80
CA PRO A 370 -24.42 -21.72 0.71
C PRO A 370 -24.26 -20.26 1.15
N SER A 371 -24.95 -19.34 0.48
CA SER A 371 -24.87 -17.89 0.72
C SER A 371 -25.26 -17.48 2.15
N GLU A 372 -26.01 -18.33 2.86
CA GLU A 372 -26.36 -18.18 4.28
C GLU A 372 -25.12 -18.10 5.18
N TYR A 373 -24.00 -18.71 4.78
CA TYR A 373 -22.76 -18.74 5.57
C TYR A 373 -21.76 -17.62 5.21
N ALA A 374 -22.12 -16.68 4.34
CA ALA A 374 -21.20 -15.67 3.82
C ALA A 374 -20.59 -14.79 4.94
N VAL A 375 -21.37 -14.46 5.96
CA VAL A 375 -20.92 -13.67 7.11
C VAL A 375 -19.93 -14.45 7.97
N GLN A 376 -20.21 -15.73 8.23
CA GLN A 376 -19.33 -16.62 9.00
C GLN A 376 -18.01 -16.87 8.27
N LEU A 377 -18.04 -17.01 6.93
CA LEU A 377 -16.84 -17.15 6.11
C LEU A 377 -15.98 -15.89 6.13
N ALA A 378 -16.60 -14.70 6.09
CA ALA A 378 -15.89 -13.44 6.27
C ALA A 378 -15.23 -13.34 7.65
N ALA A 379 -15.93 -13.74 8.72
CA ALA A 379 -15.35 -13.78 10.07
C ALA A 379 -14.22 -14.82 10.19
N ALA A 380 -14.41 -16.01 9.62
CA ALA A 380 -13.40 -17.07 9.61
C ALA A 380 -12.11 -16.64 8.89
N ARG A 381 -12.23 -15.82 7.83
CA ARG A 381 -11.08 -15.23 7.15
C ARG A 381 -10.28 -14.29 8.06
N LEU A 382 -10.95 -13.45 8.85
CA LEU A 382 -10.27 -12.59 9.82
C LEU A 382 -9.55 -13.41 10.90
N ILE A 383 -10.18 -14.49 11.37
CA ILE A 383 -9.55 -15.44 12.31
C ILE A 383 -8.31 -16.07 11.67
N LEU A 384 -8.42 -16.55 10.42
CA LEU A 384 -7.30 -17.14 9.68
C LEU A 384 -6.12 -16.16 9.58
N ILE A 385 -6.39 -14.90 9.21
CA ILE A 385 -5.38 -13.84 9.14
C ILE A 385 -4.71 -13.62 10.50
N GLY A 386 -5.49 -13.57 11.59
CA GLY A 386 -4.96 -13.43 12.95
C GLY A 386 -4.09 -14.61 13.37
N VAL A 387 -4.51 -15.85 13.08
CA VAL A 387 -3.72 -17.06 13.34
C VAL A 387 -2.42 -17.05 12.53
N ILE A 388 -2.48 -16.67 11.25
CA ILE A 388 -1.29 -16.56 10.40
C ILE A 388 -0.32 -15.51 10.95
N LEU A 389 -0.84 -14.36 11.41
CA LEU A 389 -0.02 -13.33 12.05
C LEU A 389 0.68 -13.88 13.31
N ILE A 390 -0.04 -14.60 14.17
CA ILE A 390 0.53 -15.23 15.38
C ILE A 390 1.60 -16.24 15.00
N VAL A 391 1.34 -17.10 14.01
CA VAL A 391 2.30 -18.12 13.54
C VAL A 391 3.56 -17.46 12.97
N ILE A 392 3.40 -16.39 12.17
CA ILE A 392 4.53 -15.66 11.61
C ILE A 392 5.33 -15.01 12.73
N LEU A 393 4.70 -14.31 13.66
CA LEU A 393 5.37 -13.69 14.80
C LEU A 393 6.09 -14.71 15.70
N TYR A 394 5.51 -15.91 15.86
CA TYR A 394 6.12 -16.98 16.65
C TYR A 394 7.39 -17.55 16.00
N TYR A 395 7.38 -17.77 14.68
CA TYR A 395 8.52 -18.37 13.97
C TYR A 395 9.51 -17.37 13.36
N ARG A 396 9.08 -16.12 13.16
CA ARG A 396 9.76 -15.04 12.43
C ARG A 396 9.37 -13.69 13.06
N PRO A 397 9.88 -13.37 14.27
CA PRO A 397 9.51 -12.16 15.00
C PRO A 397 9.86 -10.86 14.27
N GLU A 398 10.88 -10.89 13.40
CA GLU A 398 11.29 -9.75 12.56
C GLU A 398 10.47 -9.62 11.25
N GLY A 399 9.49 -10.50 11.03
CA GLY A 399 8.73 -10.60 9.78
C GLY A 399 9.44 -11.42 8.69
N VAL A 400 8.89 -11.43 7.47
CA VAL A 400 9.39 -12.27 6.37
C VAL A 400 10.74 -11.81 5.86
N LEU A 401 10.97 -10.50 5.68
CA LEU A 401 12.22 -9.96 5.17
C LEU A 401 13.15 -9.37 6.24
N GLY A 402 12.71 -9.29 7.50
CA GLY A 402 13.50 -8.73 8.59
C GLY A 402 13.66 -7.21 8.49
N GLU A 403 14.32 -6.62 9.49
CA GLU A 403 14.76 -5.23 9.43
C GLU A 403 15.85 -5.06 8.35
N GLN A 404 15.85 -3.93 7.63
CA GLN A 404 16.84 -3.69 6.59
C GLN A 404 18.21 -3.36 7.22
N ASP A 405 19.24 -4.17 6.95
CA ASP A 405 20.62 -3.86 7.34
C ASP A 405 21.14 -2.62 6.58
N TYR A 406 21.67 -1.65 7.33
CA TYR A 406 22.31 -0.46 6.80
C TYR A 406 23.81 -0.52 7.07
N ASP A 407 24.58 -0.88 6.06
CA ASP A 407 26.04 -0.93 6.16
C ASP A 407 26.59 0.49 6.33
N VAL A 408 27.00 0.84 7.54
CA VAL A 408 27.69 2.09 7.80
C VAL A 408 29.15 1.83 7.50
N SER A 409 29.63 2.34 6.35
CA SER A 409 31.06 2.42 6.09
C SER A 409 31.68 3.35 7.14
N LEU A 410 32.12 2.78 8.26
CA LEU A 410 32.98 3.48 9.19
C LEU A 410 34.24 3.89 8.41
N PRO A 411 34.76 5.12 8.60
CA PRO A 411 36.08 5.46 8.08
C PRO A 411 37.03 4.34 8.52
N LYS A 412 37.69 3.68 7.56
CA LYS A 412 38.74 2.73 7.92
C LYS A 412 39.71 3.49 8.80
N SER A 413 39.85 3.05 10.05
CA SER A 413 40.89 3.57 10.92
C SER A 413 42.22 3.23 10.25
N ASP A 414 42.90 4.24 9.71
CA ASP A 414 44.28 4.10 9.25
C ASP A 414 45.25 3.87 10.44
N ALA A 415 44.75 3.97 11.68
CA ALA A 415 45.52 3.59 12.86
C ALA A 415 45.67 2.06 12.90
N PRO A 416 46.91 1.53 13.01
CA PRO A 416 47.14 0.12 13.31
C PRO A 416 46.29 -0.28 14.51
N ALA A 417 45.67 -1.46 14.46
CA ALA A 417 44.99 -2.01 15.63
C ALA A 417 45.98 -1.97 16.81
N PRO A 418 45.60 -1.41 17.97
CA PRO A 418 46.49 -1.35 19.12
C PRO A 418 46.95 -2.76 19.47
N ASN A 419 48.24 -2.92 19.75
CA ASN A 419 48.82 -4.21 20.07
C ASN A 419 48.11 -4.76 21.33
N PRO A 420 47.54 -5.97 21.32
CA PRO A 420 46.83 -6.53 22.47
C PRO A 420 47.65 -6.51 23.77
N ASP A 421 48.98 -6.56 23.65
CA ASP A 421 49.91 -6.54 24.78
C ASP A 421 50.08 -5.16 25.42
N GLU A 422 49.83 -4.06 24.71
CA GLU A 422 49.88 -2.70 25.27
C GLU A 422 48.63 -2.35 26.09
N ALA A 423 47.50 -3.02 25.83
CA ALA A 423 46.24 -2.80 26.56
C ALA A 423 46.19 -3.50 27.92
N LEU A 424 47.14 -4.42 28.20
CA LEU A 424 47.20 -5.22 29.42
C LEU A 424 48.46 -4.95 30.26
N GLY A 425 49.36 -4.08 29.81
CA GLY A 425 50.63 -3.79 30.50
C GLY A 425 50.57 -2.51 31.33
N GLY A 426 50.02 -2.57 32.53
CA GLY A 426 50.00 -1.39 33.39
C GLY A 426 49.53 -1.59 34.83
N GLU A 427 49.62 -2.78 35.41
CA GLU A 427 49.38 -2.99 36.84
C GLU A 427 50.08 -4.29 37.30
N SER A 428 51.33 -4.18 37.76
CA SER A 428 51.88 -4.96 38.88
C SER A 428 53.35 -4.57 39.17
N ASP A 429 53.53 -4.05 40.38
CA ASP A 429 54.68 -4.16 41.29
C ASP A 429 56.02 -3.48 40.94
N ASP A 430 56.21 -2.28 41.52
CA ASP A 430 57.33 -1.94 42.40
C ASP A 430 56.92 -0.90 43.45
#